data_AF-A0AA43QR56-F1
#
_entry.id   AF-A0AA43QR56-F1
#
_cell.length_a   1.000
_cell.length_b   1.000
_cell.length_c   1.000
_cell.angle_alpha   90.00
_cell.angle_beta   90.00
_cell.angle_gamma   90.00
#
_symmetry.space_group_name_H-M   'P 1'
#
loop_
_entity.id
_entity.type
_entity.pdbx_description
1 polymer ?
#
loop_
_entity_poly.entity_id
_entity_poly.type
_entity_poly.pdbx_seq_one_letter_code
_entity_poly.pdbx_strand_id
1 'polypeptide(L)'
;MNQMSNEGDLKITKGTTKTYTYTGDSGKPVNCYYCPNCTSHVYHHQTVLGPKIVVRTSLLKDSKGFPVAAEIFGKDQLKWQPKIAETVFEGPPE
;
A
#
# COMPACT_ATOMS: atom_id res chain seq x y z
N MET A 1 2.09 -3.41 -5.59
CA MET A 1 0.74 -3.82 -5.18
C MET A 1 0.59 -3.55 -3.68
N ASN A 2 -0.60 -3.15 -3.23
CA ASN A 2 -0.87 -2.71 -1.87
C ASN A 2 -1.92 -3.63 -1.23
N GLN A 3 -1.73 -3.96 0.04
CA GLN A 3 -2.72 -4.69 0.83
C GLN A 3 -2.91 -4.02 2.19
N MET A 4 -4.16 -3.83 2.59
CA MET A 4 -4.48 -3.38 3.94
C MET A 4 -4.35 -4.56 4.91
N SER A 5 -3.70 -4.35 6.05
CA SER A 5 -3.45 -5.37 7.08
C SER A 5 -3.46 -4.72 8.45
N ASN A 6 -3.57 -5.50 9.53
CA ASN A 6 -3.38 -4.95 10.87
C ASN A 6 -1.88 -4.77 11.13
N GLU A 7 -1.51 -3.78 11.94
CA GLU A 7 -0.11 -3.53 12.29
C GLU A 7 0.58 -4.77 12.88
N GLY A 8 -0.14 -5.53 13.73
CA GLY A 8 0.37 -6.75 14.36
C GLY A 8 0.66 -7.92 13.40
N ASP A 9 0.14 -7.87 12.17
CA ASP A 9 0.34 -8.94 11.18
C ASP A 9 1.68 -8.79 10.42
N LEU A 10 2.35 -7.64 10.54
CA LEU A 10 3.65 -7.38 9.91
C LEU A 10 4.78 -7.47 10.95
N LYS A 11 5.76 -8.33 10.67
CA LYS A 11 6.99 -8.44 11.47
C LYS A 11 8.23 -8.19 10.61
N ILE A 12 9.01 -7.18 10.97
CA ILE A 12 10.34 -6.97 10.39
C ILE A 12 11.33 -7.91 11.09
N THR A 13 11.83 -8.90 10.35
CA THR A 13 12.71 -9.95 10.90
C THR A 13 14.20 -9.59 10.84
N LYS A 14 14.59 -8.68 9.95
CA LYS A 14 15.97 -8.21 9.78
C LYS A 14 16.01 -6.78 9.23
N GLY A 15 17.02 -6.03 9.65
CA GLY A 15 17.24 -4.65 9.22
C GLY A 15 16.36 -3.64 9.96
N THR A 16 16.51 -2.37 9.61
CA THR A 16 15.72 -1.27 10.18
C THR A 16 15.15 -0.41 9.06
N THR A 17 13.96 0.14 9.28
CA THR A 17 13.34 1.10 8.39
C THR A 17 13.64 2.53 8.84
N LYS A 18 13.74 3.46 7.89
CA LYS A 18 13.58 4.89 8.18
C LYS A 18 12.14 5.30 7.87
N THR A 19 11.74 6.44 8.42
CA THR A 19 10.39 7.00 8.28
C THR A 19 10.46 8.42 7.76
N TYR A 20 9.57 8.74 6.82
CA TYR A 20 9.20 10.13 6.53
C TYR A 20 7.68 10.24 6.53
N THR A 21 7.20 11.47 6.70
CA THR A 21 5.77 11.77 6.79
C THR A 21 5.39 12.79 5.73
N TYR A 22 4.27 12.58 5.06
CA TYR A 22 3.64 13.56 4.19
C TYR A 22 2.14 13.67 4.49
N THR A 23 1.51 14.75 4.04
CA THR A 23 0.06 14.94 4.19
C THR A 23 -0.66 14.25 3.04
N GLY A 24 -1.52 13.28 3.35
CA GLY A 24 -2.34 12.59 2.33
C GLY A 24 -3.57 13.42 1.92
N ASP A 25 -4.28 12.95 0.91
CA ASP A 25 -5.50 13.62 0.39
C ASP A 25 -6.63 13.71 1.42
N SER A 26 -6.57 12.91 2.49
CA SER A 26 -7.47 13.02 3.65
C SER A 26 -7.16 14.22 4.57
N GLY A 27 -6.11 14.99 4.27
CA GLY A 27 -5.58 16.04 5.14
C GLY A 27 -4.89 15.51 6.40
N LYS A 28 -4.71 14.19 6.51
CA LYS A 28 -4.06 13.53 7.66
C LYS A 28 -2.65 13.04 7.31
N PRO A 29 -1.75 12.90 8.31
CA PRO A 29 -0.41 12.36 8.09
C PRO A 29 -0.42 10.93 7.55
N VAL A 30 0.49 10.67 6.62
CA VAL A 30 0.86 9.34 6.13
C VAL A 30 2.33 9.10 6.46
N ASN A 31 2.58 8.09 7.31
CA ASN A 31 3.91 7.69 7.71
C ASN A 31 4.40 6.58 6.76
N CYS A 32 5.50 6.81 6.06
CA CYS A 32 6.09 5.87 5.11
C CYS A 32 7.35 5.23 5.69
N TYR A 33 7.36 3.89 5.79
CA TYR A 33 8.47 3.12 6.34
C TYR A 33 9.21 2.41 5.21
N TYR A 34 10.49 2.75 5.05
CA TYR A 34 11.28 2.33 3.90
C TYR A 34 12.69 1.86 4.28
N CYS A 35 13.29 1.05 3.41
CA CYS A 35 14.67 0.61 3.55
C CYS A 35 15.64 1.76 3.21
N PRO A 36 16.55 2.17 4.10
CA PRO A 36 17.46 3.27 3.82
C PRO A 36 18.55 2.95 2.79
N ASN A 37 18.75 1.67 2.44
CA ASN A 37 19.78 1.25 1.49
C ASN A 37 19.27 1.25 0.04
N CYS A 38 18.10 0.65 -0.20
CA CYS A 38 17.52 0.48 -1.54
C CYS A 38 16.25 1.30 -1.79
N THR A 39 15.90 2.19 -0.86
CA THR A 39 14.75 3.10 -0.90
C THR A 39 13.38 2.44 -1.12
N SER A 40 13.30 1.11 -0.99
CA SER A 40 12.04 0.37 -1.13
C SER A 40 11.15 0.57 0.09
N HIS A 41 9.89 0.97 -0.14
CA HIS A 41 8.87 1.11 0.90
C HIS A 41 8.30 -0.24 1.29
N VAL A 42 8.39 -0.58 2.57
CA VAL A 42 7.88 -1.85 3.09
C VAL A 42 6.39 -1.74 3.38
N TYR A 43 6.00 -0.68 4.09
CA TYR A 43 4.61 -0.36 4.40
C TYR A 43 4.45 1.13 4.65
N HIS A 44 3.21 1.59 4.64
CA HIS A 44 2.85 2.93 5.10
C HIS A 44 1.63 2.86 6.02
N HIS A 45 1.57 3.80 6.95
CA HIS A 45 0.47 3.98 7.87
C HIS A 45 -0.22 5.31 7.57
N GLN A 46 -1.43 5.26 7.03
CA GLN A 46 -2.27 6.44 6.92
C GLN A 46 -3.00 6.59 8.26
N THR A 47 -2.76 7.68 8.98
CA THR A 47 -3.29 7.84 10.34
C THR A 47 -4.82 7.85 10.39
N VAL A 48 -5.49 8.15 9.28
CA VAL A 48 -6.95 8.05 9.11
C VAL A 48 -7.47 6.60 9.24
N LEU A 49 -6.64 5.59 8.98
CA LEU A 49 -7.02 4.17 8.99
C LEU A 49 -6.89 3.49 10.36
N GLY A 50 -6.63 4.24 11.44
CA GLY A 50 -6.49 3.69 12.78
C GLY A 50 -5.31 2.70 12.87
N PRO A 51 -5.47 1.49 13.43
CA PRO A 51 -4.38 0.51 13.57
C PRO A 51 -4.05 -0.26 12.29
N LYS A 52 -4.68 0.07 11.16
CA LYS A 52 -4.46 -0.61 9.89
C LYS A 52 -3.28 0.02 9.15
N ILE A 53 -2.43 -0.83 8.59
CA ILE A 53 -1.31 -0.45 7.75
C ILE A 53 -1.55 -0.90 6.31
N VAL A 54 -0.80 -0.33 5.38
CA VAL A 54 -0.80 -0.75 3.98
C VAL A 54 0.57 -1.31 3.64
N VAL A 55 0.63 -2.62 3.38
CA VAL A 55 1.85 -3.35 3.06
C VAL A 55 2.09 -3.36 1.55
N ARG A 56 3.35 -3.16 1.12
CA ARG A 56 3.76 -3.30 -0.28
C ARG A 56 3.99 -4.78 -0.61
N THR A 57 2.92 -5.47 -1.00
CA THR A 57 2.94 -6.94 -1.22
C THR A 57 3.86 -7.38 -2.36
N SER A 58 4.19 -6.50 -3.31
CA SER A 58 5.14 -6.81 -4.40
C SER A 58 6.56 -7.11 -3.92
N LEU A 59 6.90 -6.80 -2.67
CA LEU A 59 8.20 -7.15 -2.07
C LEU A 59 8.22 -8.57 -1.48
N LEU A 60 7.07 -9.26 -1.41
CA LEU A 60 6.96 -10.61 -0.88
C LEU A 60 7.37 -11.65 -1.93
N LYS A 61 8.01 -12.72 -1.48
CA LYS A 61 8.56 -13.78 -2.35
C LYS A 61 7.50 -14.39 -3.28
N ASP A 62 6.30 -14.64 -2.75
CA ASP A 62 5.22 -15.32 -3.47
C ASP A 62 4.23 -14.35 -4.14
N SER A 63 4.57 -13.06 -4.19
CA SER A 63 3.69 -11.99 -4.68
C SER A 63 3.18 -12.18 -6.11
N LYS A 64 3.91 -12.93 -6.94
CA LYS A 64 3.52 -13.23 -8.33
C LYS A 64 2.27 -14.10 -8.42
N GLY A 65 1.93 -14.84 -7.37
CA GLY A 65 0.74 -15.69 -7.32
C GLY A 65 -0.47 -15.01 -6.69
N PHE A 66 -0.34 -13.78 -6.20
CA PHE A 66 -1.43 -13.10 -5.51
C PHE A 66 -2.47 -12.58 -6.51
N PRO A 67 -3.77 -12.83 -6.29
CA PRO A 67 -4.81 -12.26 -7.13
C PRO A 67 -4.92 -10.75 -6.90
N VAL A 68 -5.33 -10.01 -7.94
CA VAL A 68 -5.71 -8.60 -7.79
C VAL A 68 -7.17 -8.55 -7.37
N ALA A 69 -7.42 -8.21 -6.10
CA ALA A 69 -8.77 -8.14 -5.56
C ALA A 69 -9.57 -6.95 -6.09
N ALA A 70 -8.92 -5.79 -6.26
CA ALA A 70 -9.56 -4.58 -6.76
C ALA A 70 -8.55 -3.62 -7.41
N GLU A 71 -9.04 -2.83 -8.36
CA GLU A 71 -8.36 -1.62 -8.84
C GLU A 71 -8.95 -0.40 -8.11
N ILE A 72 -8.08 0.48 -7.61
CA ILE A 72 -8.46 1.72 -6.93
C ILE A 72 -8.06 2.87 -7.84
N PHE A 73 -8.85 3.95 -7.86
CA PHE A 73 -8.71 5.09 -8.78
C PHE A 73 -9.07 4.76 -10.24
N GLY A 74 -10.09 3.92 -10.43
CA GLY A 74 -10.59 3.55 -11.76
C GLY A 74 -11.04 4.73 -12.63
N LYS A 75 -11.45 5.85 -12.02
CA LYS A 75 -11.79 7.09 -12.76
C LYS A 75 -10.61 7.66 -13.54
N ASP A 76 -9.39 7.39 -13.07
CA ASP A 76 -8.12 7.87 -13.64
C ASP A 76 -7.41 6.75 -14.44
N GLN A 77 -8.09 5.62 -14.70
CA GLN A 77 -7.52 4.49 -15.43
C GLN A 77 -7.10 4.91 -16.84
N LEU A 78 -5.89 4.52 -17.23
CA LEU A 78 -5.38 4.78 -18.58
C LEU A 78 -6.20 3.99 -19.60
N LYS A 79 -6.65 4.64 -20.67
CA LYS A 79 -7.56 4.04 -21.68
C LYS A 79 -7.04 2.74 -22.32
N TRP A 80 -5.73 2.52 -22.32
CA TRP A 80 -5.09 1.34 -22.91
C TRP A 80 -4.86 0.22 -21.89
N GLN A 81 -5.07 0.46 -20.60
CA GLN A 81 -4.85 -0.53 -19.56
C GLN A 81 -5.97 -1.58 -19.61
N PRO A 82 -5.64 -2.88 -19.66
CA PRO A 82 -6.65 -3.92 -19.59
C PRO A 82 -7.28 -3.94 -18.18
N LYS A 83 -8.55 -4.33 -18.11
CA LYS A 83 -9.20 -4.62 -16.82
C LYS A 83 -8.52 -5.83 -16.18
N ILE A 84 -8.00 -5.69 -14.97
CA ILE A 84 -7.27 -6.76 -14.27
C ILE A 84 -7.95 -7.22 -12.98
N ALA A 85 -8.96 -6.49 -12.49
CA ALA A 85 -9.79 -6.90 -11.36
C ALA A 85 -11.28 -6.74 -11.70
N GLU A 86 -12.14 -7.58 -11.11
CA GLU A 86 -13.59 -7.43 -11.27
C GLU A 86 -14.11 -6.17 -10.58
N THR A 87 -13.61 -5.91 -9.37
CA THR A 87 -13.94 -4.74 -8.55
C THR A 87 -13.04 -3.56 -8.91
N VAL A 88 -13.66 -2.43 -9.20
CA VAL A 88 -12.98 -1.16 -9.51
C VAL A 88 -13.62 -0.06 -8.68
N PHE A 89 -12.83 0.63 -7.87
CA PHE A 89 -13.25 1.81 -7.11
C PHE A 89 -12.81 3.08 -7.82
N GLU A 90 -13.69 4.08 -7.93
CA GLU A 90 -13.36 5.37 -8.55
C GLU A 90 -12.29 6.16 -7.77
N GLY A 91 -12.20 5.93 -6.47
CA GLY A 91 -11.24 6.55 -5.56
C GLY A 91 -10.87 5.58 -4.43
N PRO A 92 -10.17 6.03 -3.37
CA PRO A 92 -9.90 5.19 -2.22
C PRO A 92 -11.23 4.75 -1.57
N PRO A 93 -11.35 3.48 -1.11
CA PRO A 93 -12.55 3.04 -0.40
C PRO A 93 -12.74 3.87 0.89
N GLU A 94 -13.97 4.32 1.13
CA GLU A 94 -14.38 4.96 2.39
C GLU A 94 -14.42 3.97 3.57
#